data_AF-A0A0B1TLC4-F1
#
_entry.id   AF-A0A0B1TLC4-F1
#
_cell.length_a   1.000
_cell.length_b   1.000
_cell.length_c   1.000
_cell.angle_alpha   90.00
_cell.angle_beta   90.00
_cell.angle_gamma   90.00
#
_symmetry.space_group_name_H-M   'P 1'
#
loop_
_entity.id
_entity.type
_entity.pdbx_description
1 polymer ?
#
loop_
_entity_poly.entity_id
_entity_poly.type
_entity_poly.pdbx_seq_one_letter_code
_entity_poly.pdbx_strand_id
1 'polypeptide(L)'
;MEYGHNPKYFEDYLPEVRQILQFSTNIQHTGEDVLHKWNITDYNFVCVHITRTNFTNGSIFADMMSAAKAAKDIAAENHISQFLIFGDDKEIKRDVAVLLRESNTSKENTAIASNNDEAVDLYVSSRICNSFLMATVTSTFGWWLAFFAPNQHHVFYLPDKRPVNDKVPSKELFLKTWQEYRG
;
A
#
# COMPACT_ATOMS: atom_id res chain seq x y z
N MET A 1 5.37 -16.53 -14.36
CA MET A 1 6.63 -16.10 -13.71
C MET A 1 6.30 -15.88 -12.23
N GLU A 2 6.47 -16.90 -11.39
CA GLU A 2 5.96 -16.93 -10.01
C GLU A 2 6.84 -16.20 -8.97
N TYR A 3 8.04 -15.75 -9.34
CA TYR A 3 9.08 -15.36 -8.38
C TYR A 3 9.63 -13.94 -8.54
N GLY A 4 8.99 -13.06 -9.32
CA GLY A 4 9.50 -11.71 -9.59
C GLY A 4 9.57 -10.74 -8.39
N HIS A 5 9.24 -11.22 -7.18
CA HIS A 5 9.24 -10.44 -5.94
C HIS A 5 9.89 -11.21 -4.77
N ASN A 6 10.66 -12.28 -4.99
CA ASN A 6 11.36 -12.94 -3.89
C ASN A 6 12.62 -12.13 -3.51
N PRO A 7 12.61 -11.35 -2.40
CA PRO A 7 13.71 -10.48 -2.01
C PRO A 7 15.02 -11.21 -1.75
N LYS A 8 15.01 -12.51 -1.43
CA LYS A 8 16.22 -13.29 -1.14
C LYS A 8 17.29 -13.17 -2.24
N TYR A 9 16.88 -12.92 -3.49
CA TYR A 9 17.80 -12.85 -4.63
C TYR A 9 18.44 -11.48 -4.83
N PHE A 10 17.94 -10.42 -4.20
CA PHE A 10 18.39 -9.05 -4.47
C PHE A 10 18.45 -8.13 -3.24
N GLU A 11 18.10 -8.62 -2.05
CA GLU A 11 18.06 -7.81 -0.83
C GLU A 11 19.43 -7.21 -0.46
N ASP A 12 20.52 -7.93 -0.72
CA ASP A 12 21.88 -7.43 -0.49
C ASP A 12 22.30 -6.35 -1.53
N TYR A 13 21.52 -6.18 -2.60
CA TYR A 13 21.74 -5.24 -3.70
C TYR A 13 20.61 -4.20 -3.81
N LEU A 14 19.85 -3.98 -2.74
CA LEU A 14 18.74 -3.01 -2.74
C LEU A 14 19.14 -1.62 -3.24
N PRO A 15 20.29 -1.04 -2.87
CA PRO A 15 20.71 0.26 -3.39
C PRO A 15 20.82 0.28 -4.93
N GLU A 16 21.45 -0.73 -5.51
CA GLU A 16 21.66 -0.88 -6.95
C GLU A 16 20.33 -1.15 -7.68
N VAL A 17 19.49 -2.03 -7.13
CA VAL A 17 18.16 -2.32 -7.68
C VAL A 17 17.30 -1.06 -7.71
N ARG A 18 17.33 -0.25 -6.65
CA ARG A 18 16.60 1.04 -6.60
C ARG A 18 17.16 2.04 -7.62
N GLN A 19 18.46 2.03 -7.87
CA GLN A 19 19.07 2.88 -8.90
C GLN A 19 18.63 2.47 -10.32
N ILE A 20 18.48 1.17 -10.58
CA ILE A 20 18.01 0.65 -11.87
C ILE A 20 16.52 0.97 -12.07
N LEU A 21 15.72 0.87 -11.01
CA LEU A 21 14.26 1.03 -11.05
C LEU A 21 13.79 2.48 -10.91
N GLN A 22 14.52 3.43 -11.50
CA GLN A 22 14.10 4.82 -11.52
C GLN A 22 12.89 5.05 -12.45
N PHE A 23 11.97 5.89 -12.00
CA PHE A 23 10.81 6.30 -12.80
C PHE A 23 11.24 7.15 -14.00
N SER A 24 10.60 6.95 -15.15
CA SER A 24 10.82 7.80 -16.32
C SER A 24 10.35 9.23 -16.05
N THR A 25 10.95 10.21 -16.74
CA THR A 25 10.58 11.63 -16.59
C THR A 25 9.10 11.90 -16.82
N ASN A 26 8.47 11.17 -17.76
CA ASN A 26 7.03 11.27 -18.00
C ASN A 26 6.18 10.82 -16.81
N ILE A 27 6.56 9.70 -16.18
CA ILE A 27 5.87 9.19 -14.98
C ILE A 27 6.08 10.14 -13.80
N GLN A 28 7.29 10.69 -13.65
CA GLN A 28 7.57 11.69 -12.61
C GLN A 28 6.68 12.93 -12.79
N HIS A 29 6.62 13.51 -13.99
CA HIS A 29 5.77 14.68 -14.25
C HIS A 29 4.29 14.38 -14.02
N THR A 30 3.78 13.26 -14.55
CA THR A 30 2.38 12.88 -14.38
C THR A 30 2.03 12.65 -12.92
N GLY A 31 2.94 12.04 -12.16
CA GLY A 31 2.80 11.82 -10.73
C GLY A 31 2.82 13.12 -9.91
N GLU A 32 3.74 14.03 -10.19
CA GLU A 32 3.75 15.36 -9.53
C GLU A 32 2.47 16.16 -9.84
N ASP A 33 1.95 16.08 -11.07
CA ASP A 33 0.66 16.69 -11.43
C ASP A 33 -0.50 16.12 -10.61
N VAL A 34 -0.49 14.81 -10.33
CA VAL A 34 -1.49 14.15 -9.46
C VAL A 34 -1.39 14.69 -8.03
N LEU A 35 -0.18 14.74 -7.47
CA LEU A 35 0.05 15.25 -6.10
C LEU A 35 -0.39 16.72 -5.97
N HIS A 36 -0.10 17.54 -6.99
CA HIS A 36 -0.54 18.93 -7.04
C HIS A 36 -2.06 19.05 -7.10
N LYS A 37 -2.74 18.26 -7.93
CA LYS A 37 -4.22 18.24 -8.03
C LYS A 37 -4.89 17.83 -6.73
N TRP A 38 -4.28 16.94 -5.96
CA TRP A 38 -4.77 16.54 -4.64
C TRP A 38 -4.46 17.56 -3.53
N ASN A 39 -3.76 18.65 -3.85
CA ASN A 39 -3.31 19.67 -2.89
C ASN A 39 -2.53 19.05 -1.72
N ILE A 40 -1.70 18.04 -2.03
CA ILE A 40 -0.85 17.37 -1.04
C ILE A 40 0.37 18.24 -0.80
N THR A 41 0.42 18.86 0.39
CA THR A 41 1.55 19.66 0.85
C THR A 41 2.44 18.89 1.83
N ASP A 42 1.87 17.90 2.54
CA ASP A 42 2.56 17.07 3.50
C ASP A 42 2.70 15.64 2.94
N TYR A 43 3.93 15.19 2.71
CA TYR A 43 4.24 13.84 2.23
C TYR A 43 4.20 12.81 3.36
N ASN A 44 3.10 12.81 4.12
CA ASN A 44 2.94 11.97 5.30
C ASN A 44 1.61 11.22 5.26
N PHE A 45 1.57 10.11 4.53
CA PHE A 45 0.40 9.25 4.39
C PHE A 45 0.66 7.85 4.93
N VAL A 46 -0.40 7.24 5.50
CA VAL A 46 -0.51 5.79 5.57
C VAL A 46 -1.14 5.30 4.28
N CYS A 47 -0.35 4.64 3.46
CA CYS A 47 -0.84 4.02 2.24
C CYS A 47 -1.36 2.61 2.51
N VAL A 48 -2.47 2.24 1.90
CA VAL A 48 -3.11 0.93 2.07
C VAL A 48 -3.29 0.31 0.69
N HIS A 49 -2.77 -0.90 0.48
CA HIS A 49 -3.05 -1.68 -0.73
C HIS A 49 -4.01 -2.83 -0.41
N ILE A 50 -5.17 -2.83 -1.09
CA ILE A 50 -6.19 -3.87 -1.01
C ILE A 50 -6.77 -4.15 -2.39
N THR A 51 -6.97 -5.41 -2.73
CA THR A 51 -7.58 -5.84 -4.01
C THR A 51 -8.71 -6.82 -3.75
N ARG A 52 -9.61 -6.99 -4.72
CA ARG A 52 -10.63 -8.03 -4.67
C ARG A 52 -9.96 -9.40 -4.76
N THR A 53 -10.01 -10.13 -3.67
CA THR A 53 -9.68 -11.56 -3.62
C THR A 53 -10.84 -12.40 -4.14
N ASN A 54 -10.58 -13.62 -4.64
CA ASN A 54 -11.60 -14.59 -5.06
C ASN A 54 -12.42 -15.20 -3.88
N PHE A 55 -12.46 -14.53 -2.73
CA PHE A 55 -13.17 -14.99 -1.54
C PHE A 55 -14.64 -14.54 -1.54
N THR A 56 -15.44 -15.12 -0.65
CA THR A 56 -16.86 -14.76 -0.49
C THR A 56 -17.02 -13.31 -0.01
N ASN A 57 -18.18 -12.68 -0.28
CA ASN A 57 -18.45 -11.29 0.13
C ASN A 57 -18.23 -11.03 1.64
N GLY A 58 -18.55 -12.01 2.50
CA GLY A 58 -18.30 -11.90 3.94
C GLY A 58 -16.81 -11.84 4.30
N SER A 59 -15.95 -12.54 3.54
CA SER A 59 -14.49 -12.48 3.70
C SER A 59 -13.95 -11.12 3.26
N ILE A 60 -14.42 -10.58 2.13
CA ILE A 60 -13.99 -9.27 1.63
C ILE A 60 -14.30 -8.17 2.64
N PHE A 61 -15.50 -8.20 3.24
CA PHE A 61 -15.86 -7.24 4.28
C PHE A 61 -14.95 -7.33 5.51
N ALA A 62 -14.65 -8.54 5.99
CA ALA A 62 -13.73 -8.74 7.11
C ALA A 62 -12.31 -8.23 6.79
N ASP A 63 -11.86 -8.41 5.55
CA ASP A 63 -10.56 -7.94 5.07
C ASP A 63 -10.50 -6.40 5.06
N MET A 64 -11.56 -5.73 4.58
CA MET A 64 -11.67 -4.27 4.63
C MET A 64 -11.65 -3.72 6.06
N MET A 65 -12.40 -4.33 6.97
CA MET A 65 -12.42 -3.94 8.39
C MET A 65 -11.04 -4.12 9.05
N SER A 66 -10.38 -5.23 8.76
CA SER A 66 -9.04 -5.52 9.27
C SER A 66 -8.00 -4.53 8.73
N ALA A 67 -8.06 -4.22 7.44
CA ALA A 67 -7.20 -3.22 6.80
C ALA A 67 -7.43 -1.83 7.38
N ALA A 68 -8.69 -1.42 7.56
CA ALA A 68 -9.02 -0.12 8.12
C ALA A 68 -8.58 0.01 9.59
N LYS A 69 -8.76 -1.03 10.42
CA LYS A 69 -8.25 -1.03 11.81
C LYS A 69 -6.73 -0.91 11.83
N ALA A 70 -6.03 -1.77 11.09
CA ALA A 70 -4.56 -1.77 11.09
C ALA A 70 -3.98 -0.44 10.60
N ALA A 71 -4.55 0.13 9.54
CA ALA A 71 -4.13 1.44 9.03
C ALA A 71 -4.34 2.55 10.07
N LYS A 72 -5.43 2.53 10.84
CA LYS A 72 -5.67 3.51 11.92
C LYS A 72 -4.67 3.37 13.07
N ASP A 73 -4.35 2.14 13.47
CA ASP A 73 -3.38 1.88 14.54
C ASP A 73 -1.98 2.37 14.11
N ILE A 74 -1.55 2.02 12.89
CA ILE A 74 -0.31 2.52 12.29
C ILE A 74 -0.32 4.05 12.22
N ALA A 75 -1.43 4.66 11.80
CA ALA A 75 -1.55 6.11 11.72
C ALA A 75 -1.39 6.78 13.09
N ALA A 76 -2.03 6.23 14.12
CA ALA A 76 -1.95 6.74 15.49
C ALA A 76 -0.53 6.63 16.07
N GLU A 77 0.14 5.49 15.88
CA GLU A 77 1.51 5.26 16.35
C GLU A 77 2.54 6.18 15.66
N ASN A 78 2.29 6.54 14.40
CA ASN A 78 3.21 7.32 13.59
C ASN A 78 2.83 8.80 13.44
N HIS A 79 1.81 9.26 14.18
CA HIS A 79 1.27 10.62 14.11
C HIS A 79 0.87 11.05 12.69
N ILE A 80 0.28 10.13 11.93
CA ILE A 80 -0.21 10.35 10.56
C ILE A 80 -1.73 10.50 10.60
N SER A 81 -2.28 11.40 9.78
CA SER A 81 -3.74 11.64 9.72
C SER A 81 -4.36 11.46 8.34
N GLN A 82 -3.52 11.16 7.34
CA GLN A 82 -3.91 11.04 5.94
C GLN A 82 -3.69 9.63 5.42
N PHE A 83 -4.60 9.17 4.57
CA PHE A 83 -4.61 7.83 4.01
C PHE A 83 -4.71 7.86 2.48
N LEU A 84 -3.99 6.97 1.82
CA LEU A 84 -4.12 6.74 0.38
C LEU A 84 -4.36 5.25 0.12
N ILE A 85 -5.45 4.93 -0.58
CA ILE A 85 -5.87 3.56 -0.83
C ILE A 85 -5.60 3.20 -2.29
N PHE A 86 -4.78 2.18 -2.48
CA PHE A 86 -4.45 1.54 -3.76
C PHE A 86 -5.20 0.20 -3.90
N GLY A 87 -5.43 -0.20 -5.15
CA GLY A 87 -6.22 -1.38 -5.48
C GLY A 87 -6.85 -1.30 -6.86
N ASP A 88 -7.24 -2.44 -7.41
CA ASP A 88 -7.92 -2.58 -8.70
C ASP A 88 -9.43 -2.31 -8.60
N ASP A 89 -10.04 -2.67 -7.47
CA ASP A 89 -11.47 -2.55 -7.24
C ASP A 89 -11.87 -1.17 -6.71
N LYS A 90 -12.66 -0.44 -7.51
CA LYS A 90 -13.13 0.92 -7.16
C LYS A 90 -14.13 0.96 -6.00
N GLU A 91 -14.90 -0.09 -5.78
CA GLU A 91 -15.87 -0.18 -4.68
C GLU A 91 -15.12 -0.44 -3.37
N ILE A 92 -14.26 -1.46 -3.35
CA ILE A 92 -13.45 -1.82 -2.16
C ILE A 92 -12.60 -0.63 -1.70
N LYS A 93 -11.93 0.07 -2.61
CA LYS A 93 -11.13 1.25 -2.23
C LYS A 93 -11.97 2.35 -1.60
N ARG A 94 -13.17 2.59 -2.11
CA ARG A 94 -14.09 3.61 -1.57
C ARG A 94 -14.62 3.20 -0.20
N ASP A 95 -14.99 1.94 -0.03
CA ASP A 95 -15.50 1.42 1.24
C ASP A 95 -14.42 1.49 2.33
N VAL A 96 -13.17 1.12 2.01
CA VAL A 96 -12.05 1.29 2.93
C VAL A 96 -11.81 2.77 3.25
N ALA A 97 -11.90 3.67 2.27
CA ALA A 97 -11.78 5.11 2.52
C ALA A 97 -12.89 5.64 3.44
N VAL A 98 -14.13 5.14 3.32
CA VAL A 98 -15.24 5.45 4.23
C VAL A 98 -14.93 4.97 5.64
N LEU A 99 -14.54 3.70 5.81
CA LEU A 99 -14.17 3.14 7.12
C LEU A 99 -13.04 3.94 7.80
N LEU A 100 -12.09 4.47 7.02
CA LEU A 100 -10.99 5.29 7.54
C LEU A 100 -11.44 6.70 7.96
N ARG A 101 -12.48 7.25 7.34
CA ARG A 101 -13.05 8.58 7.67
C ARG A 101 -13.96 8.54 8.90
N GLU A 102 -14.69 7.46 9.11
CA GLU A 102 -15.73 7.34 10.16
C GLU A 102 -15.22 7.57 11.60
N SER A 103 -13.90 7.46 11.86
CA SER A 103 -13.31 7.76 13.18
C SER A 103 -12.76 9.17 13.33
N ASN A 104 -12.66 9.96 12.26
CA ASN A 104 -12.12 11.31 12.26
C ASN A 104 -13.21 12.32 11.94
N THR A 105 -13.82 12.89 12.98
CA THR A 105 -14.65 14.10 12.86
C THR A 105 -13.76 15.24 12.35
N SER A 106 -13.74 15.53 11.04
CA SER A 106 -13.75 16.91 10.48
C SER A 106 -13.25 17.13 9.04
N LYS A 107 -12.66 16.17 8.30
CA LYS A 107 -12.14 16.49 6.94
C LYS A 107 -12.42 15.42 5.88
N GLU A 108 -13.15 15.78 4.83
CA GLU A 108 -13.42 14.95 3.64
C GLU A 108 -12.15 14.41 2.96
N ASN A 109 -11.00 15.09 3.13
CA ASN A 109 -9.73 14.76 2.48
C ASN A 109 -8.80 13.86 3.30
N THR A 110 -9.26 13.25 4.40
CA THR A 110 -8.40 12.38 5.23
C THR A 110 -8.07 11.05 4.56
N ALA A 111 -8.89 10.55 3.63
CA ALA A 111 -8.66 9.29 2.94
C ALA A 111 -8.96 9.41 1.44
N ILE A 112 -7.99 9.10 0.59
CA ILE A 112 -8.08 9.22 -0.87
C ILE A 112 -8.07 7.81 -1.48
N ALA A 113 -9.03 7.49 -2.34
CA ALA A 113 -8.98 6.28 -3.16
C ALA A 113 -8.32 6.60 -4.51
N SER A 114 -7.15 6.02 -4.79
CA SER A 114 -6.46 6.27 -6.06
C SER A 114 -7.28 5.77 -7.25
N ASN A 115 -7.26 6.50 -8.36
CA ASN A 115 -7.81 6.07 -9.64
C ASN A 115 -6.79 6.30 -10.78
N ASN A 116 -5.49 6.36 -10.46
CA ASN A 116 -4.45 6.56 -11.46
C ASN A 116 -4.06 5.22 -12.11
N ASP A 117 -3.22 5.30 -13.14
CA ASP A 117 -2.56 4.13 -13.72
C ASP A 117 -1.50 3.57 -12.76
N GLU A 118 -1.22 2.27 -12.85
CA GLU A 118 -0.32 1.55 -11.93
C GLU A 118 1.07 2.20 -11.83
N ALA A 119 1.67 2.61 -12.95
CA ALA A 119 2.99 3.25 -12.95
C ALA A 119 2.99 4.60 -12.22
N VAL A 120 1.89 5.35 -12.31
CA VAL A 120 1.71 6.62 -11.60
C VAL A 120 1.50 6.34 -10.11
N ASP A 121 0.75 5.31 -9.74
CA ASP A 121 0.57 4.90 -8.35
C ASP A 121 1.87 4.42 -7.70
N LEU A 122 2.73 3.70 -8.42
CA LEU A 122 4.08 3.35 -7.95
C LEU A 122 4.91 4.61 -7.65
N TYR A 123 4.84 5.61 -8.54
CA TYR A 123 5.50 6.88 -8.32
C TYR A 123 4.92 7.64 -7.11
N VAL A 124 3.60 7.80 -7.04
CA VAL A 124 2.91 8.45 -5.91
C VAL A 124 3.29 7.76 -4.61
N SER A 125 3.34 6.42 -4.60
CA SER A 125 3.74 5.66 -3.43
C SER A 125 5.17 5.96 -3.00
N SER A 126 6.09 6.13 -3.95
CA SER A 126 7.47 6.52 -3.68
C SER A 126 7.64 7.89 -3.05
N ARG A 127 6.63 8.76 -3.21
CA ARG A 127 6.69 10.14 -2.74
C ARG A 127 6.06 10.34 -1.38
N ILE A 128 4.90 9.73 -1.13
CA ILE A 128 4.05 10.16 0.00
C ILE A 128 3.80 9.10 1.07
N CYS A 129 4.07 7.82 0.78
CA CYS A 129 3.76 6.73 1.71
C CYS A 129 4.80 6.62 2.82
N ASN A 130 4.71 7.48 3.83
CA ASN A 130 5.57 7.41 5.01
C ASN A 130 5.33 6.14 5.83
N SER A 131 4.12 5.59 5.81
CA SER A 131 3.85 4.21 6.21
C SER A 131 3.07 3.49 5.12
N PHE A 132 3.24 2.17 5.01
CA PHE A 132 2.55 1.36 4.02
C PHE A 132 1.95 0.11 4.67
N LEU A 133 0.69 -0.20 4.37
CA LEU A 133 0.01 -1.42 4.78
C LEU A 133 -0.40 -2.24 3.56
N MET A 134 0.15 -3.43 3.44
CA MET A 134 -0.25 -4.43 2.46
C MET A 134 -1.34 -5.33 3.05
N ALA A 135 -2.60 -5.03 2.76
CA ALA A 135 -3.73 -5.84 3.20
C ALA A 135 -3.87 -7.13 2.37
N THR A 136 -3.63 -7.05 1.05
CA THR A 136 -3.57 -8.23 0.18
C THR A 136 -2.13 -8.67 -0.07
N VAL A 137 -1.66 -9.59 0.77
CA VAL A 137 -0.24 -9.96 0.90
C VAL A 137 0.38 -10.72 -0.27
N THR A 138 -0.42 -11.30 -1.15
CA THR A 138 0.05 -12.04 -2.34
C THR A 138 0.08 -11.17 -3.62
N SER A 139 -0.26 -9.89 -3.50
CA SER A 139 -0.30 -8.95 -4.63
C SER A 139 1.10 -8.52 -5.02
N THR A 140 1.49 -8.81 -6.27
CA THR A 140 2.75 -8.32 -6.85
C THR A 140 2.74 -6.79 -6.97
N PHE A 141 1.59 -6.20 -7.32
CA PHE A 141 1.45 -4.74 -7.39
C PHE A 141 1.59 -4.09 -6.01
N GLY A 142 0.91 -4.64 -5.00
CA GLY A 142 1.04 -4.21 -3.60
C GLY A 142 2.48 -4.30 -3.08
N TRP A 143 3.19 -5.37 -3.47
CA TRP A 143 4.60 -5.53 -3.16
C TRP A 143 5.47 -4.42 -3.77
N TRP A 144 5.27 -4.09 -5.05
CA TRP A 144 6.02 -3.02 -5.70
C TRP A 144 5.71 -1.63 -5.15
N LEU A 145 4.45 -1.34 -4.81
CA LEU A 145 4.10 -0.11 -4.10
C LEU A 145 4.87 0.01 -2.77
N ALA A 146 4.82 -1.06 -1.95
CA ALA A 146 5.56 -1.12 -0.69
C ALA A 146 7.07 -0.98 -0.86
N PHE A 147 7.64 -1.59 -1.91
CA PHE A 147 9.05 -1.45 -2.26
C PHE A 147 9.43 -0.01 -2.58
N PHE A 148 8.60 0.72 -3.33
CA PHE A 148 8.91 2.09 -3.68
C PHE A 148 8.68 3.08 -2.54
N ALA A 149 7.85 2.76 -1.54
CA ALA A 149 7.62 3.61 -0.38
C ALA A 149 8.95 4.08 0.28
N PRO A 150 9.07 5.36 0.69
CA PRO A 150 10.33 5.91 1.17
C PRO A 150 10.81 5.26 2.48
N ASN A 151 9.91 4.95 3.41
CA ASN A 151 10.27 4.44 4.72
C ASN A 151 10.07 2.91 4.81
N GLN A 152 11.12 2.17 4.42
CA GLN A 152 11.11 0.71 4.40
C GLN A 152 11.03 0.03 5.79
N HIS A 153 11.17 0.79 6.88
CA HIS A 153 10.97 0.29 8.23
C HIS A 153 9.50 0.40 8.67
N HIS A 154 8.68 1.19 7.96
CA HIS A 154 7.27 1.43 8.25
C HIS A 154 6.37 0.78 7.19
N VAL A 155 6.81 -0.37 6.68
CA VAL A 155 6.03 -1.21 5.78
C VAL A 155 5.49 -2.39 6.58
N PHE A 156 4.18 -2.55 6.55
CA PHE A 156 3.42 -3.55 7.29
C PHE A 156 2.64 -4.45 6.33
N TYR A 157 2.42 -5.70 6.73
CA TYR A 157 1.53 -6.63 6.03
C TYR A 157 0.59 -7.32 7.02
N LEU A 158 -0.65 -7.59 6.60
CA LEU A 158 -1.60 -8.33 7.44
C LEU A 158 -1.19 -9.80 7.56
N PRO A 159 -1.43 -10.47 8.70
CA PRO A 159 -1.11 -11.89 8.90
C PRO A 159 -2.10 -12.83 8.19
N ASP A 160 -2.38 -12.58 6.91
CA ASP A 160 -3.23 -13.43 6.09
C ASP A 160 -2.44 -14.67 5.64
N LYS A 161 -2.96 -15.85 5.97
CA LYS A 161 -2.38 -17.15 5.62
C LYS A 161 -3.21 -17.90 4.59
N ARG A 162 -4.32 -17.31 4.12
CA ARG A 162 -5.20 -17.93 3.14
C ARG A 162 -4.48 -18.00 1.78
N PRO A 163 -4.46 -19.16 1.11
CA PRO A 163 -3.92 -19.24 -0.24
C PRO A 163 -4.82 -18.46 -1.20
N VAL A 164 -4.20 -17.74 -2.13
CA VAL A 164 -4.90 -17.06 -3.24
C VAL A 164 -4.37 -17.64 -4.54
N ASN A 165 -5.18 -18.45 -5.22
CA ASN A 165 -4.75 -19.28 -6.34
C ASN A 165 -3.54 -20.15 -5.92
N ASP A 166 -2.45 -20.16 -6.69
CA ASP A 166 -1.23 -20.92 -6.39
C ASP A 166 -0.27 -20.22 -5.41
N LYS A 167 -0.64 -19.03 -4.91
CA LYS A 167 0.21 -18.25 -4.01
C LYS A 167 -0.12 -18.52 -2.55
N VAL A 168 0.89 -19.01 -1.81
CA VAL A 168 0.82 -19.17 -0.35
C VAL A 168 1.61 -18.02 0.30
N PRO A 169 0.98 -17.20 1.16
CA PRO A 169 1.69 -16.19 1.93
C PRO A 169 2.83 -16.80 2.74
N SER A 170 4.05 -16.32 2.55
CA SER A 170 5.22 -16.75 3.32
C SER A 170 6.06 -15.54 3.70
N LYS A 171 6.83 -15.64 4.79
CA LYS A 171 7.75 -14.57 5.20
C LYS A 171 8.82 -14.28 4.15
N GLU A 172 9.13 -15.25 3.29
CA GLU A 172 10.12 -15.09 2.21
C GLU A 172 9.64 -14.13 1.12
N LEU A 173 8.35 -13.76 1.12
CA LEU A 173 7.81 -12.78 0.18
C LEU A 173 8.15 -11.34 0.57
N PHE A 174 8.65 -11.06 1.77
CA PHE A 174 8.81 -9.69 2.28
C PHE A 174 10.28 -9.36 2.57
N LEU A 175 10.63 -8.08 2.41
CA LEU A 175 11.95 -7.59 2.84
C LEU A 175 12.09 -7.74 4.36
N LYS A 176 13.32 -7.96 4.85
CA LYS A 176 13.63 -8.13 6.27
C LYS A 176 13.17 -6.97 7.15
N THR A 177 13.10 -5.76 6.59
CA THR A 177 12.66 -4.56 7.31
C THR A 177 11.14 -4.44 7.41
N TRP A 178 10.39 -5.23 6.63
CA TRP A 178 8.94 -5.20 6.63
C TRP A 178 8.37 -6.04 7.76
N GLN A 179 7.24 -5.59 8.31
CA GLN A 179 6.73 -6.08 9.57
C GLN A 179 5.34 -6.72 9.41
N GLU A 180 5.12 -7.85 10.05
CA GLU A 180 3.77 -8.38 10.23
C GLU A 180 3.02 -7.48 11.23
N TYR A 181 1.84 -6.99 10.86
CA TYR A 181 1.00 -6.24 11.79
C TYR A 181 0.40 -7.18 12.85
N ARG A 182 0.55 -6.84 14.14
CA ARG A 182 0.20 -7.71 15.27
C ARG A 182 -0.96 -7.24 16.16
N GLY A 183 -1.48 -6.03 15.93
CA GLY A 183 -2.65 -5.50 16.62
C GLY A 183 -2.41 -5.05 18.06
#